data_AF-A0A2E1J407-F1
#
_entry.id   AF-A0A2E1J407-F1
#
_cell.length_a   1.000
_cell.length_b   1.000
_cell.length_c   1.000
_cell.angle_alpha   90.00
_cell.angle_beta   90.00
_cell.angle_gamma   90.00
#
_symmetry.space_group_name_H-M   'P 1'
#
loop_
_entity.id
_entity.type
_entity.pdbx_description
1 polymer ?
#
loop_
_entity_poly.entity_id
_entity_poly.type
_entity_poly.pdbx_seq_one_letter_code
_entity_poly.pdbx_strand_id
1 'polypeptide(L)'
;ENDKWDPEKGKKDALSFLNLTPSISLNKVLLMHNVDNMTLSAQDALLKSLEEPAPYAYIIMTTSRPYSLKTTIYSRCQTFNIKNPSNKEINSWLDSRGLGDYSSLDFPSYYSPLMILSSIEDSNERVFKNFIESFDLFLTNKITQTEFIKSLNDLDLELIDKLNFIIEILKILLSSQILKKPLNGIYRSFSNFEFSNLKISNIINDINDLKFNFYKVKSINESHIFNYLCSDIKSSFK
;
A
#
# COMPACT_ATOMS: atom_id res chain seq x y z
N GLU A 1 2.98 38.21 4.27
CA GLU A 1 4.44 37.94 4.25
C GLU A 1 4.86 36.47 4.35
N ASN A 2 3.99 35.47 4.18
CA ASN A 2 4.44 34.06 4.05
C ASN A 2 3.77 33.36 2.84
N ASP A 3 3.89 33.97 1.66
CA ASP A 3 3.50 33.38 0.36
C ASP A 3 4.69 32.73 -0.35
N LYS A 4 5.69 32.25 0.41
CA LYS A 4 6.83 31.51 -0.15
C LYS A 4 6.41 30.07 -0.38
N TRP A 5 6.63 29.59 -1.60
CA TRP A 5 6.63 28.18 -1.95
C TRP A 5 7.51 27.41 -0.95
N ASP A 6 6.90 26.51 -0.20
CA ASP A 6 7.61 25.56 0.64
C ASP A 6 7.91 24.33 -0.23
N PRO A 7 9.18 23.97 -0.49
CA PRO A 7 9.49 22.82 -1.33
C PRO A 7 9.02 21.48 -0.74
N GLU A 8 8.76 21.42 0.57
CA GLU A 8 8.20 20.22 1.24
C GLU A 8 6.68 20.27 1.36
N LYS A 9 6.08 21.46 1.51
CA LYS A 9 4.63 21.62 1.78
C LYS A 9 3.82 22.23 0.63
N GLY A 10 4.48 22.71 -0.42
CA GLY A 10 3.91 23.45 -1.53
C GLY A 10 3.40 24.85 -1.14
N LYS A 11 2.55 25.43 -1.99
CA LYS A 11 1.85 26.69 -1.71
C LYS A 11 0.60 26.41 -0.88
N LYS A 12 0.46 27.06 0.29
CA LYS A 12 -0.83 27.11 0.99
C LYS A 12 -1.81 27.91 0.13
N ASP A 13 -2.97 27.33 -0.15
CA ASP A 13 -4.04 27.89 -0.97
C ASP A 13 -3.96 27.58 -2.49
N ALA A 14 -4.36 26.35 -2.82
CA ALA A 14 -4.54 25.88 -4.19
C ALA A 14 -5.60 26.69 -4.96
N LEU A 15 -6.64 27.18 -4.30
CA LEU A 15 -7.72 27.93 -4.95
C LEU A 15 -7.24 29.32 -5.39
N SER A 16 -6.50 30.02 -4.54
CA SER A 16 -5.85 31.29 -4.91
C SER A 16 -4.91 31.09 -6.10
N PHE A 17 -4.09 30.04 -6.09
CA PHE A 17 -3.26 29.69 -7.25
C PHE A 17 -4.10 29.49 -8.52
N LEU A 18 -5.25 28.82 -8.44
CA LEU A 18 -6.17 28.61 -9.57
C LEU A 18 -6.91 29.87 -10.03
N ASN A 19 -7.07 30.88 -9.18
CA ASN A 19 -7.75 32.13 -9.54
C ASN A 19 -6.83 33.17 -10.21
N LEU A 20 -5.52 33.09 -9.99
CA LEU A 20 -4.56 34.04 -10.58
C LEU A 20 -4.24 33.71 -12.04
N THR A 21 -4.15 34.71 -12.92
CA THR A 21 -3.67 34.45 -14.29
C THR A 21 -2.20 34.01 -14.29
N PRO A 22 -1.79 33.14 -15.24
CA PRO A 22 -0.39 32.77 -15.39
C PRO A 22 0.48 34.00 -15.64
N SER A 23 1.59 34.14 -14.90
CA SER A 23 2.49 35.29 -15.01
C SER A 23 3.71 35.05 -15.91
N ILE A 24 4.05 33.79 -16.17
CA ILE A 24 5.30 33.39 -16.87
C ILE A 24 5.02 32.72 -18.22
N SER A 25 4.01 31.85 -18.27
CA SER A 25 3.69 31.03 -19.45
C SER A 25 2.21 31.14 -19.80
N LEU A 26 1.79 30.56 -20.92
CA LEU A 26 0.39 30.57 -21.36
C LEU A 26 -0.52 29.78 -20.41
N ASN A 27 0.02 28.69 -19.85
CA ASN A 27 -0.72 27.76 -19.01
C ASN A 27 -0.06 27.62 -17.63
N LYS A 28 -0.86 27.24 -16.64
CA LYS A 28 -0.42 26.85 -15.31
C LYS A 28 -0.96 25.47 -14.96
N VAL A 29 -0.19 24.74 -14.15
CA VAL A 29 -0.54 23.41 -13.69
C VAL A 29 -0.53 23.40 -12.17
N LEU A 30 -1.64 23.00 -11.56
CA LEU A 30 -1.73 22.66 -10.15
C LEU A 30 -1.57 21.15 -10.02
N LEU A 31 -0.44 20.72 -9.44
CA LEU A 31 -0.21 19.32 -9.10
C LEU A 31 -0.46 19.11 -7.61
N MET A 32 -1.46 18.29 -7.28
CA MET A 32 -1.82 17.94 -5.91
C MET A 32 -1.51 16.47 -5.65
N HIS A 33 -0.60 16.22 -4.73
CA HIS A 33 -0.25 14.86 -4.31
C HIS A 33 -1.10 14.40 -3.12
N ASN A 34 -1.36 13.09 -3.06
CA ASN A 34 -2.03 12.41 -1.94
C ASN A 34 -3.35 13.08 -1.54
N VAL A 35 -4.18 13.40 -2.54
CA VAL A 35 -5.45 14.10 -2.31
C VAL A 35 -6.44 13.29 -1.46
N ASP A 36 -6.18 12.01 -1.26
CA ASP A 36 -6.90 11.16 -0.32
C ASP A 36 -6.81 11.61 1.15
N ASN A 37 -5.87 12.49 1.48
CA ASN A 37 -5.78 13.13 2.79
C ASN A 37 -6.65 14.40 2.92
N MET A 38 -7.34 14.82 1.86
CA MET A 38 -8.20 16.00 1.93
C MET A 38 -9.41 15.76 2.83
N THR A 39 -9.69 16.74 3.70
CA THR A 39 -10.95 16.79 4.44
C THR A 39 -12.13 16.94 3.49
N LEU A 40 -13.32 16.55 3.92
CA LEU A 40 -14.54 16.70 3.10
C LEU A 40 -14.77 18.15 2.67
N SER A 41 -14.50 19.12 3.57
CA SER A 41 -14.61 20.55 3.27
C SER A 41 -13.60 21.00 2.21
N ALA A 42 -12.37 20.47 2.24
CA ALA A 42 -11.37 20.78 1.21
C ALA A 42 -11.77 20.21 -0.16
N GLN A 43 -12.34 19.00 -0.18
CA GLN A 43 -12.89 18.42 -1.41
C GLN A 43 -14.03 19.27 -1.98
N ASP A 44 -14.97 19.72 -1.14
CA ASP A 44 -16.08 20.57 -1.58
C ASP A 44 -15.63 21.92 -2.14
N ALA A 45 -14.63 22.53 -1.51
CA ALA A 45 -14.09 23.81 -1.94
C ALA A 45 -13.45 23.75 -3.35
N LEU A 46 -12.94 22.59 -3.76
CA LEU A 46 -12.36 22.37 -5.09
C LEU A 46 -13.39 22.17 -6.20
N LEU A 47 -14.64 21.79 -5.86
CA LEU A 47 -15.64 21.38 -6.86
C LEU A 47 -15.88 22.44 -7.92
N LYS A 48 -15.96 23.73 -7.52
CA LYS A 48 -16.17 24.84 -8.46
C LYS A 48 -15.04 24.95 -9.47
N SER A 49 -13.79 24.83 -9.01
CA SER A 49 -12.62 24.92 -9.89
C SER A 49 -12.43 23.69 -10.79
N LEU A 50 -12.98 22.53 -10.40
CA LEU A 50 -12.98 21.33 -11.24
C LEU A 50 -14.11 21.34 -12.28
N GLU A 51 -15.24 21.99 -11.98
CA GLU A 51 -16.39 22.08 -12.88
C GLU A 51 -16.16 23.06 -14.03
N GLU A 52 -15.60 24.22 -13.71
CA GLU A 52 -15.29 25.27 -14.68
C GLU A 52 -13.82 25.70 -14.50
N PRO A 53 -12.85 24.84 -14.87
CA PRO A 53 -11.45 25.22 -14.79
C PRO A 53 -11.18 26.40 -15.73
N ALA A 54 -10.39 27.36 -15.26
CA ALA A 54 -9.95 28.46 -16.12
C ALA A 54 -9.24 27.89 -17.37
N PRO A 55 -9.38 28.50 -18.56
CA PRO A 55 -8.92 27.90 -19.83
C PRO A 55 -7.40 27.66 -19.90
N TYR A 56 -6.64 28.33 -19.02
CA TYR A 56 -5.19 28.21 -18.89
C TYR A 56 -4.75 27.35 -17.69
N ALA A 57 -5.69 26.78 -16.93
CA ALA A 57 -5.42 26.07 -15.69
C ALA A 57 -5.67 24.57 -15.85
N TYR A 58 -4.63 23.78 -15.58
CA TYR A 58 -4.70 22.33 -15.53
C TYR A 58 -4.55 21.85 -14.09
N ILE A 59 -5.38 20.91 -13.67
CA ILE A 59 -5.36 20.34 -12.32
C ILE A 59 -5.03 18.85 -12.46
N ILE A 60 -3.93 18.43 -11.84
CA ILE A 60 -3.50 17.03 -11.78
C ILE A 60 -3.52 16.62 -10.31
N MET A 61 -4.25 15.54 -10.01
CA MET A 61 -4.37 15.00 -8.66
C MET A 61 -3.89 13.56 -8.62
N THR A 62 -3.14 13.19 -7.58
CA THR A 62 -2.74 11.80 -7.33
C THR A 62 -3.33 11.29 -6.03
N THR A 63 -3.86 10.07 -6.04
CA THR A 63 -4.41 9.38 -4.86
C THR A 63 -3.98 7.92 -4.88
N SER A 64 -3.61 7.38 -3.73
CA SER A 64 -3.39 5.94 -3.52
C SER A 64 -4.63 5.24 -2.94
N ARG A 65 -5.67 6.00 -2.56
CA ARG A 65 -6.94 5.51 -2.00
C ARG A 65 -8.11 6.05 -2.82
N PRO A 66 -8.46 5.43 -3.96
CA PRO A 66 -9.49 5.97 -4.85
C PRO A 66 -10.86 6.08 -4.17
N TYR A 67 -11.18 5.25 -3.18
CA TYR A 67 -12.47 5.32 -2.50
C TYR A 67 -12.58 6.42 -1.43
N SER A 68 -11.52 7.19 -1.16
CA SER A 68 -11.57 8.25 -0.14
C SER A 68 -12.08 9.60 -0.67
N LEU A 69 -12.14 9.78 -1.99
CA LEU A 69 -12.65 11.00 -2.61
C LEU A 69 -14.15 10.89 -2.89
N LYS A 70 -14.87 12.01 -2.81
CA LYS A 70 -16.28 12.09 -3.18
C LYS A 70 -16.49 11.76 -4.66
N THR A 71 -17.59 11.09 -4.96
CA THR A 71 -18.04 10.82 -6.34
C THR A 71 -18.16 12.08 -7.19
N THR A 72 -18.45 13.23 -6.56
CA THR A 72 -18.53 14.55 -7.21
C THR A 72 -17.21 15.08 -7.74
N ILE A 73 -16.07 14.68 -7.14
CA ILE A 73 -14.73 14.95 -7.68
C ILE A 73 -14.54 14.10 -8.95
N TYR A 74 -14.81 12.80 -8.84
CA TYR A 74 -14.65 11.86 -9.95
C TYR A 74 -15.50 12.19 -11.17
N SER A 75 -16.72 12.69 -10.97
CA SER A 75 -17.59 13.07 -12.09
C SER A 75 -17.09 14.28 -12.89
N ARG A 76 -16.17 15.07 -12.33
CA ARG A 76 -15.59 16.29 -12.93
C ARG A 76 -14.15 16.10 -13.40
N CYS A 77 -13.58 14.91 -13.17
CA CYS A 77 -12.18 14.62 -13.50
C CYS A 77 -12.08 13.45 -14.46
N GLN A 78 -11.14 13.53 -15.40
CA GLN A 78 -10.71 12.34 -16.12
C GLN A 78 -9.86 11.48 -15.20
N THR A 79 -10.24 10.21 -15.05
CA THR A 79 -9.53 9.27 -14.19
C THR A 79 -8.57 8.42 -15.00
N PHE A 80 -7.31 8.39 -14.56
CA PHE A 80 -6.28 7.51 -15.09
C PHE A 80 -5.87 6.53 -13.99
N ASN A 81 -6.17 5.25 -14.19
CA ASN A 81 -5.78 4.21 -13.25
C ASN A 81 -4.40 3.66 -13.64
N ILE A 82 -3.38 4.00 -12.86
CA ILE A 82 -2.02 3.47 -13.03
C ILE A 82 -1.95 2.16 -12.25
N LYS A 83 -1.97 1.04 -12.98
CA LYS A 83 -1.88 -0.29 -12.39
C LYS A 83 -0.42 -0.71 -12.25
N ASN A 84 -0.10 -1.49 -11.22
CA ASN A 84 1.17 -2.20 -11.18
C ASN A 84 1.28 -3.13 -12.41
N PRO A 85 2.48 -3.26 -13.01
CA PRO A 85 2.70 -4.21 -14.09
C PRO A 85 2.42 -5.64 -13.61
N SER A 86 2.07 -6.52 -14.54
CA SER A 86 1.89 -7.94 -14.25
C SER A 86 3.22 -8.58 -13.83
N ASN A 87 3.15 -9.70 -13.10
CA ASN A 87 4.33 -10.48 -12.71
C ASN A 87 5.24 -10.81 -13.91
N LYS A 88 4.66 -11.08 -15.08
CA LYS A 88 5.42 -11.35 -16.31
C LYS A 88 6.20 -10.13 -16.80
N GLU A 89 5.57 -8.95 -16.75
CA GLU A 89 6.20 -7.69 -17.14
C GLU A 89 7.30 -7.31 -16.16
N ILE A 90 7.07 -7.50 -14.84
CA ILE A 90 8.09 -7.27 -13.81
C ILE A 90 9.28 -8.21 -14.03
N ASN A 91 9.06 -9.51 -14.21
CA ASN A 91 10.14 -10.48 -14.46
C ASN A 91 10.93 -10.12 -15.71
N SER A 92 10.25 -9.83 -16.83
CA SER A 92 10.91 -9.43 -18.08
C SER A 92 11.72 -8.14 -17.91
N TRP A 93 11.23 -7.21 -17.09
CA TRP A 93 11.93 -5.98 -16.77
C TRP A 93 13.16 -6.21 -15.89
N LEU A 94 13.07 -7.08 -14.87
CA LEU A 94 14.22 -7.50 -14.06
C LEU A 94 15.29 -8.17 -14.92
N ASP A 95 14.89 -9.10 -15.80
CA ASP A 95 15.80 -9.76 -16.76
C ASP A 95 16.53 -8.72 -17.63
N SER A 96 15.79 -7.73 -18.16
CA SER A 96 16.36 -6.66 -19.01
C SER A 96 17.38 -5.77 -18.28
N ARG A 97 17.36 -5.78 -16.94
CA ARG A 97 18.27 -5.04 -16.07
C ARG A 97 19.44 -5.90 -15.55
N GLY A 98 19.55 -7.16 -15.97
CA GLY A 98 20.56 -8.09 -15.45
C GLY A 98 20.25 -8.63 -14.06
N LEU A 99 18.98 -8.57 -13.63
CA LEU A 99 18.50 -8.98 -12.31
C LEU A 99 17.67 -10.27 -12.40
N GLY A 100 17.98 -11.16 -13.34
CA GLY A 100 17.22 -12.39 -13.61
C GLY A 100 17.29 -13.46 -12.51
N ASP A 101 18.17 -13.28 -11.51
CA ASP A 101 18.21 -14.12 -10.32
C ASP A 101 17.02 -13.84 -9.36
N TYR A 102 16.31 -12.73 -9.58
CA TYR A 102 15.15 -12.32 -8.78
C TYR A 102 13.84 -12.52 -9.54
N SER A 103 12.80 -12.90 -8.80
CA SER A 103 11.44 -13.04 -9.31
C SER A 103 10.54 -11.99 -8.69
N SER A 104 9.51 -11.55 -9.42
CA SER A 104 8.45 -10.69 -8.89
C SER A 104 7.75 -11.28 -7.66
N LEU A 105 7.82 -12.61 -7.48
CA LEU A 105 7.23 -13.32 -6.34
C LEU A 105 8.11 -13.28 -5.08
N ASP A 106 9.36 -12.83 -5.19
CA ASP A 106 10.25 -12.68 -4.03
C ASP A 106 9.92 -11.41 -3.21
N PHE A 107 9.08 -10.53 -3.77
CA PHE A 107 8.67 -9.25 -3.18
C PHE A 107 7.14 -9.18 -2.99
N PRO A 108 6.63 -8.29 -2.12
CA PRO A 108 5.18 -8.09 -1.98
C PRO A 108 4.52 -7.66 -3.30
N SER A 109 3.30 -8.13 -3.61
CA SER A 109 2.66 -7.82 -4.91
C SER A 109 2.33 -6.35 -5.13
N TYR A 110 2.28 -5.56 -4.06
CA TYR A 110 2.07 -4.12 -4.12
C TYR A 110 3.35 -3.33 -4.42
N TYR A 111 4.53 -3.96 -4.42
CA TYR A 111 5.77 -3.29 -4.82
C TYR A 111 5.75 -2.92 -6.31
N SER A 112 6.12 -1.67 -6.59
CA SER A 112 6.39 -1.22 -7.96
C SER A 112 7.80 -1.65 -8.40
N PRO A 113 8.11 -1.66 -9.71
CA PRO A 113 9.45 -1.98 -10.20
C PRO A 113 10.57 -1.19 -9.50
N LEU A 114 10.34 0.09 -9.22
CA LEU A 114 11.33 0.94 -8.53
C LEU A 114 11.48 0.59 -7.04
N MET A 115 10.41 0.15 -6.38
CA MET A 115 10.50 -0.36 -5.00
C MET A 115 11.29 -1.66 -4.93
N ILE A 116 11.13 -2.54 -5.92
CA ILE A 116 11.93 -3.76 -6.04
C ILE A 116 13.41 -3.40 -6.19
N LEU A 117 13.77 -2.45 -7.06
CA LEU A 117 15.16 -2.00 -7.20
C LEU A 117 15.71 -1.43 -5.90
N SER A 118 14.99 -0.51 -5.24
CA SER A 118 15.41 0.05 -3.95
C SER A 118 15.63 -1.07 -2.93
N SER A 119 14.72 -2.03 -2.85
CA SER A 119 14.86 -3.17 -1.94
C SER A 119 16.11 -4.01 -2.20
N ILE A 120 16.54 -4.16 -3.46
CA ILE A 120 17.76 -4.89 -3.82
C ILE A 120 19.00 -4.04 -3.51
N GLU A 121 18.97 -2.75 -3.84
CA GLU A 121 20.06 -1.81 -3.56
C GLU A 121 20.33 -1.68 -2.05
N ASP A 122 19.26 -1.68 -1.24
CA ASP A 122 19.30 -1.61 0.21
C ASP A 122 19.57 -2.98 0.88
N SER A 123 19.88 -4.03 0.12
CA SER A 123 20.12 -5.40 0.63
C SER A 123 18.95 -6.00 1.44
N ASN A 124 17.73 -5.57 1.12
CA ASN A 124 16.47 -5.97 1.77
C ASN A 124 15.67 -6.99 0.96
N GLU A 125 16.21 -7.51 -0.14
CA GLU A 125 15.49 -8.36 -1.10
C GLU A 125 15.05 -9.72 -0.52
N ARG A 126 15.63 -10.14 0.61
CA ARG A 126 15.25 -11.38 1.31
C ARG A 126 14.26 -11.15 2.45
N VAL A 127 14.00 -9.91 2.84
CA VAL A 127 13.19 -9.58 4.03
C VAL A 127 11.79 -10.19 3.93
N PHE A 128 11.12 -9.99 2.79
CA PHE A 128 9.79 -10.55 2.58
C PHE A 128 9.81 -12.08 2.48
N LYS A 129 10.79 -12.66 1.78
CA LYS A 129 10.95 -14.13 1.71
C LYS A 129 11.16 -14.76 3.09
N ASN A 130 12.01 -14.19 3.93
CA ASN A 130 12.25 -14.64 5.31
C ASN A 130 10.98 -14.54 6.17
N PHE A 131 10.19 -13.48 5.98
CA PHE A 131 8.88 -13.35 6.61
C PHE A 131 7.93 -14.49 6.19
N ILE A 132 7.83 -14.78 4.89
CA ILE A 132 6.97 -15.84 4.36
C ILE A 132 7.40 -17.22 4.90
N GLU A 133 8.70 -17.50 4.91
CA GLU A 133 9.25 -18.74 5.49
C GLU A 133 8.94 -18.86 6.98
N SER A 134 9.12 -17.79 7.75
CA SER A 134 8.78 -17.77 9.19
C SER A 134 7.28 -17.98 9.42
N PHE A 135 6.43 -17.38 8.57
CA PHE A 135 4.98 -17.54 8.64
C PHE A 135 4.54 -18.98 8.33
N ASP A 136 5.17 -19.64 7.35
CA ASP A 136 4.97 -21.07 7.07
C ASP A 136 5.34 -21.96 8.26
N LEU A 137 6.50 -21.72 8.87
CA LEU A 137 6.94 -22.44 10.07
C LEU A 137 5.97 -22.24 11.24
N PHE A 138 5.42 -21.04 11.40
CA PHE A 138 4.45 -20.71 12.43
C PHE A 138 3.11 -21.44 12.23
N LEU A 139 2.60 -21.47 10.99
CA LEU A 139 1.36 -22.18 10.66
C LEU A 139 1.52 -23.71 10.75
N THR A 140 2.68 -24.24 10.36
CA THR A 140 3.00 -25.68 10.47
C THR A 140 3.37 -26.15 11.89
N ASN A 141 3.27 -25.27 12.90
CA ASN A 141 3.66 -25.56 14.30
C ASN A 141 5.13 -25.96 14.49
N LYS A 142 6.02 -25.60 13.57
CA LYS A 142 7.46 -25.84 13.70
C LYS A 142 8.17 -24.81 14.57
N ILE A 143 7.58 -23.63 14.72
CA ILE A 143 7.98 -22.61 15.69
C ILE A 143 6.78 -22.18 16.54
N THR A 144 7.07 -21.74 17.75
CA THR A 144 6.09 -21.17 18.68
C THR A 144 5.63 -19.78 18.24
N GLN A 145 4.49 -19.33 18.78
CA GLN A 145 4.02 -17.96 18.56
C GLN A 145 5.06 -16.92 19.02
N THR A 146 5.71 -17.15 20.16
CA THR A 146 6.73 -16.24 20.69
C THR A 146 7.94 -16.14 19.76
N GLU A 147 8.39 -17.25 19.17
CA GLU A 147 9.49 -17.26 18.20
C GLU A 147 9.11 -16.54 16.90
N PHE A 148 7.88 -16.72 16.41
CA PHE A 148 7.40 -15.98 15.23
C PHE A 148 7.27 -14.48 15.49
N ILE A 149 6.72 -14.07 16.64
CA ILE A 149 6.65 -12.64 17.01
C ILE A 149 8.06 -12.05 17.14
N LYS A 150 9.01 -12.81 17.69
CA LYS A 150 10.40 -12.40 17.73
C LYS A 150 10.96 -12.19 16.31
N SER A 151 10.74 -13.13 15.39
CA SER A 151 11.23 -12.97 14.01
C SER A 151 10.59 -11.77 13.30
N LEU A 152 9.33 -11.43 13.59
CA LEU A 152 8.70 -10.19 13.11
C LEU A 152 9.34 -8.93 13.70
N ASN A 153 9.65 -8.95 14.99
CA ASN A 153 10.27 -7.80 15.66
C ASN A 153 11.71 -7.57 15.21
N ASP A 154 12.42 -8.64 14.88
CA ASP A 154 13.79 -8.61 14.36
C ASP A 154 13.86 -8.10 12.90
N LEU A 155 12.72 -7.95 12.20
CA LEU A 155 12.68 -7.26 10.91
C LEU A 155 12.86 -5.75 11.13
N ASP A 156 13.86 -5.18 10.45
CA ASP A 156 14.12 -3.73 10.40
C ASP A 156 13.09 -3.02 9.52
N LEU A 157 11.83 -3.03 9.97
CA LEU A 157 10.66 -2.47 9.31
C LEU A 157 9.80 -1.74 10.34
N GLU A 158 9.08 -0.71 9.90
CA GLU A 158 8.05 -0.10 10.73
C GLU A 158 6.88 -1.07 10.95
N LEU A 159 6.14 -0.90 12.04
CA LEU A 159 4.94 -1.70 12.36
C LEU A 159 3.98 -1.79 11.16
N ILE A 160 3.76 -0.68 10.46
CA ILE A 160 2.82 -0.63 9.34
C ILE A 160 3.25 -1.56 8.20
N ASP A 161 4.55 -1.68 7.93
CA ASP A 161 5.08 -2.57 6.90
C ASP A 161 4.99 -4.04 7.31
N LYS A 162 5.27 -4.35 8.58
CA LYS A 162 5.04 -5.69 9.14
C LYS A 162 3.57 -6.09 9.02
N LEU A 163 2.64 -5.17 9.32
CA LEU A 163 1.20 -5.40 9.15
C LEU A 163 0.81 -5.54 7.67
N ASN A 164 1.44 -4.80 6.76
CA ASN A 164 1.23 -4.95 5.32
C ASN A 164 1.65 -6.33 4.83
N PHE A 165 2.76 -6.87 5.34
CA PHE A 165 3.21 -8.23 5.01
C PHE A 165 2.19 -9.29 5.45
N ILE A 166 1.64 -9.16 6.65
CA ILE A 166 0.57 -10.04 7.15
C ILE A 166 -0.68 -9.92 6.26
N ILE A 167 -1.14 -8.70 5.97
CA ILE A 167 -2.29 -8.51 5.06
C ILE A 167 -2.03 -9.15 3.70
N GLU A 168 -0.82 -8.98 3.16
CA GLU A 168 -0.46 -9.47 1.84
C GLU A 168 -0.55 -11.00 1.75
N ILE A 169 0.09 -11.72 2.68
CA ILE A 169 0.00 -13.18 2.67
C ILE A 169 -1.44 -13.65 2.86
N LEU A 170 -2.20 -13.03 3.78
CA LEU A 170 -3.61 -13.39 4.00
C LEU A 170 -4.46 -13.16 2.75
N LYS A 171 -4.24 -12.07 2.02
CA LYS A 171 -4.92 -11.80 0.73
C LYS A 171 -4.56 -12.83 -0.34
N ILE A 172 -3.28 -13.21 -0.45
CA ILE A 172 -2.83 -14.20 -1.43
C ILE A 172 -3.48 -15.55 -1.15
N LEU A 173 -3.48 -16.00 0.11
CA LEU A 173 -4.10 -17.25 0.53
C LEU A 173 -5.61 -17.22 0.24
N LEU A 174 -6.31 -16.20 0.71
CA LEU A 174 -7.75 -16.03 0.47
C LEU A 174 -8.09 -16.03 -1.03
N SER A 175 -7.31 -15.30 -1.84
CA SER A 175 -7.52 -15.23 -3.30
C SER A 175 -7.30 -16.58 -3.96
N SER A 176 -6.29 -17.34 -3.54
CA SER A 176 -6.02 -18.69 -4.02
C SER A 176 -7.21 -19.63 -3.78
N GLN A 177 -7.75 -19.64 -2.55
CA GLN A 177 -8.89 -20.48 -2.19
C GLN A 177 -10.17 -20.08 -2.94
N ILE A 178 -10.47 -18.78 -3.03
CA ILE A 178 -11.67 -18.28 -3.73
C ILE A 178 -11.61 -18.58 -5.23
N LEU A 179 -10.46 -18.36 -5.86
CA LEU A 179 -10.28 -18.53 -7.30
C LEU A 179 -9.89 -19.96 -7.70
N LYS A 180 -9.69 -20.86 -6.73
CA LYS A 180 -9.16 -22.22 -6.94
C LYS A 180 -7.89 -22.24 -7.79
N LYS A 181 -7.01 -21.25 -7.60
CA LYS A 181 -5.74 -21.12 -8.33
C LYS A 181 -4.61 -21.70 -7.50
N PRO A 182 -3.68 -22.48 -8.09
CA PRO A 182 -2.54 -23.00 -7.34
C PRO A 182 -1.61 -21.87 -6.89
N LEU A 183 -1.03 -22.01 -5.70
CA LEU A 183 0.04 -21.14 -5.21
C LEU A 183 1.37 -21.56 -5.82
N ASN A 184 2.20 -20.57 -6.17
CA ASN A 184 3.49 -20.75 -6.83
C ASN A 184 4.60 -20.01 -6.07
N GLY A 185 5.86 -20.27 -6.43
CA GLY A 185 7.02 -19.62 -5.82
C GLY A 185 7.11 -19.87 -4.33
N ILE A 186 7.43 -18.82 -3.56
CA ILE A 186 7.56 -18.86 -2.10
C ILE A 186 6.24 -19.19 -1.37
N TYR A 187 5.10 -19.12 -2.05
CA TYR A 187 3.79 -19.42 -1.46
C TYR A 187 3.35 -20.89 -1.60
N ARG A 188 4.14 -21.72 -2.30
CA ARG A 188 3.72 -23.08 -2.66
C ARG A 188 3.41 -23.96 -1.44
N SER A 189 4.16 -23.81 -0.35
CA SER A 189 3.99 -24.57 0.89
C SER A 189 2.59 -24.40 1.48
N PHE A 190 1.95 -23.25 1.26
CA PHE A 190 0.65 -22.97 1.82
C PHE A 190 -0.52 -23.64 1.09
N SER A 191 -0.27 -24.32 -0.04
CA SER A 191 -1.34 -24.96 -0.84
C SER A 191 -2.11 -26.03 -0.09
N ASN A 192 -1.56 -26.55 1.01
CA ASN A 192 -2.14 -27.64 1.79
C ASN A 192 -2.96 -27.16 3.00
N PHE A 193 -2.99 -25.85 3.27
CA PHE A 193 -3.75 -25.34 4.41
C PHE A 193 -5.23 -25.15 4.08
N GLU A 194 -6.10 -25.53 5.02
CA GLU A 194 -7.51 -25.16 5.01
C GLU A 194 -7.75 -24.04 6.03
N PHE A 195 -8.49 -23.01 5.63
CA PHE A 195 -8.85 -21.92 6.53
C PHE A 195 -10.24 -21.34 6.24
N SER A 196 -10.77 -20.59 7.21
CA SER A 196 -12.06 -19.91 7.10
C SER A 196 -11.93 -18.57 6.36
N ASN A 197 -12.51 -18.49 5.16
CA ASN A 197 -12.55 -17.24 4.38
C ASN A 197 -13.10 -16.04 5.18
N LEU A 198 -14.15 -16.26 5.97
CA LEU A 198 -14.76 -15.23 6.81
C LEU A 198 -13.78 -14.73 7.88
N LYS A 199 -13.14 -15.65 8.61
CA LYS A 199 -12.18 -15.26 9.67
C LYS A 199 -10.98 -14.50 9.09
N ILE A 200 -10.40 -14.98 7.98
CA ILE A 200 -9.29 -14.29 7.31
C ILE A 200 -9.72 -12.90 6.84
N SER A 201 -10.93 -12.76 6.28
CA SER A 201 -11.44 -11.45 5.84
C SER A 201 -11.62 -10.48 7.00
N ASN A 202 -12.12 -10.96 8.15
CA ASN A 202 -12.27 -10.14 9.36
C ASN A 202 -10.90 -9.68 9.88
N ILE A 203 -9.92 -10.58 9.96
CA ILE A 203 -8.55 -10.23 10.39
C ILE A 203 -7.95 -9.15 9.47
N ILE A 204 -8.12 -9.26 8.15
CA ILE A 204 -7.66 -8.23 7.21
C ILE A 204 -8.32 -6.87 7.50
N ASN A 205 -9.63 -6.85 7.78
CA ASN A 205 -10.35 -5.62 8.12
C ASN A 205 -9.85 -5.03 9.45
N ASP A 206 -9.69 -5.86 10.48
CA ASP A 206 -9.21 -5.44 11.80
C ASP A 206 -7.80 -4.81 11.70
N ILE A 207 -6.91 -5.39 10.90
CA ILE A 207 -5.58 -4.81 10.66
C ILE A 207 -5.70 -3.48 9.91
N ASN A 208 -6.58 -3.36 8.92
CA ASN A 208 -6.77 -2.09 8.20
C ASN A 208 -7.31 -0.98 9.12
N ASP A 209 -8.25 -1.31 10.00
CA ASP A 209 -8.80 -0.39 10.99
C ASP A 209 -7.74 0.02 12.02
N LEU A 210 -6.93 -0.94 12.48
CA LEU A 210 -5.79 -0.68 13.35
C LEU A 210 -4.81 0.28 12.69
N LYS A 211 -4.42 0.05 11.43
CA LYS A 211 -3.53 0.94 10.68
C LYS A 211 -4.10 2.35 10.59
N PHE A 212 -5.40 2.50 10.34
CA PHE A 212 -6.05 3.81 10.29
C PHE A 212 -6.04 4.52 11.66
N ASN A 213 -6.22 3.77 12.75
CA ASN A 213 -6.19 4.29 14.12
C ASN A 213 -4.77 4.58 14.62
N PHE A 214 -3.75 3.82 14.16
CA PHE A 214 -2.34 4.04 14.52
C PHE A 214 -1.88 5.45 14.13
N TYR A 215 -2.26 5.93 12.95
CA TYR A 215 -2.01 7.32 12.54
C TYR A 215 -2.61 8.38 13.49
N LYS A 216 -3.55 8.00 14.37
CA LYS A 216 -4.20 8.89 15.33
C LYS A 216 -3.63 8.80 16.75
N VAL A 217 -2.87 7.75 17.12
CA VAL A 217 -2.43 7.50 18.50
C VAL A 217 -0.94 7.17 18.57
N LYS A 218 -0.18 7.94 19.36
CA LYS A 218 1.30 7.93 19.39
C LYS A 218 1.98 6.74 20.10
N SER A 219 1.24 5.83 20.74
CA SER A 219 1.86 4.73 21.49
C SER A 219 0.99 3.48 21.47
N ILE A 220 1.36 2.51 20.62
CA ILE A 220 0.81 1.16 20.65
C ILE A 220 1.95 0.17 20.80
N ASN A 221 1.77 -0.83 21.67
CA ASN A 221 2.77 -1.88 21.90
C ASN A 221 2.65 -2.96 20.80
N GLU A 222 3.67 -3.07 19.95
CA GLU A 222 3.72 -4.03 18.83
C GLU A 222 3.51 -5.48 19.30
N SER A 223 4.13 -5.88 20.41
CA SER A 223 4.02 -7.23 20.95
C SER A 223 2.58 -7.59 21.34
N HIS A 224 1.79 -6.65 21.86
CA HIS A 224 0.37 -6.90 22.15
C HIS A 224 -0.44 -7.09 20.86
N ILE A 225 -0.18 -6.28 19.83
CA ILE A 225 -0.84 -6.40 18.52
C ILE A 225 -0.51 -7.76 17.90
N PHE A 226 0.77 -8.11 17.82
CA PHE A 226 1.18 -9.35 17.19
C PHE A 226 0.68 -10.58 17.96
N ASN A 227 0.62 -10.54 19.29
CA ASN A 227 0.04 -11.63 20.06
C ASN A 227 -1.43 -11.87 19.73
N TYR A 228 -2.22 -10.79 19.66
CA TYR A 228 -3.63 -10.87 19.27
C TYR A 228 -3.78 -11.42 17.84
N LEU A 229 -3.09 -10.82 16.87
CA LEU A 229 -3.16 -11.23 15.47
C LEU A 229 -2.71 -12.67 15.24
N CYS A 230 -1.61 -13.09 15.87
CA CYS A 230 -1.10 -14.46 15.71
C CYS A 230 -2.09 -15.49 16.26
N SER A 231 -2.75 -15.19 17.39
CA SER A 231 -3.77 -16.07 17.97
C SER A 231 -4.98 -16.22 17.04
N ASP A 232 -5.48 -15.10 16.52
CA ASP A 232 -6.63 -15.08 15.60
C ASP A 232 -6.31 -15.78 14.28
N ILE A 233 -5.14 -15.50 13.71
CA ILE A 233 -4.64 -16.19 12.51
C ILE A 233 -4.60 -17.69 12.79
N LYS A 234 -3.92 -18.13 13.85
CA LYS A 234 -3.78 -19.56 14.15
C LYS A 234 -5.13 -20.27 14.34
N SER A 235 -6.11 -19.60 14.95
CA SER A 235 -7.48 -20.13 15.11
C SER A 235 -8.28 -20.23 13.80
N SER A 236 -7.78 -19.59 12.73
CA SER A 236 -8.44 -19.51 11.42
C SER A 236 -7.99 -20.62 10.47
N PHE A 237 -6.80 -21.18 10.70
CA PHE A 237 -6.23 -22.30 9.96
C PHE A 237 -6.51 -23.61 10.71
N LYS A 238 -6.86 -24.66 9.97
CA LYS A 238 -7.01 -26.03 10.51
C LYS A 238 -5.76 -26.85 10.22
#